data_AF-A0A1A7WN02-F1
#
_entry.id   AF-A0A1A7WN02-F1
#
_cell.length_a   1.000
_cell.length_b   1.000
_cell.length_c   1.000
_cell.angle_alpha   90.00
_cell.angle_beta   90.00
_cell.angle_gamma   90.00
#
_symmetry.space_group_name_H-M   'P 1'
#
loop_
_entity.id
_entity.type
_entity.pdbx_description
1 polymer ?
#
loop_
_entity_poly.entity_id
_entity_poly.type
_entity_poly.pdbx_seq_one_letter_code
_entity_poly.pdbx_strand_id
1 'polypeptide(L)'
;MQLQLISFVLIILHCMDYTGCQPNSSSRHRQHKLMTGASSACQQSGCLTCSDYNGCLSCRPRFFMHLERIGMKQIGVCMTSCPPGFHGNRSPERSTCTKCRSECDSCFTKNFCTRCRVGFYLHLGKCQESCPDGMVHSDAQRECVPGCPAECESCVNSETCARCRPGLYQLSGRCYHVCPDDYEPNDELMECTPQVHCEVGEWSEWSP
;
A
#
# COMPACT_ATOMS: atom_id res chain seq x y z
N MET A 1 -31.29 56.98 26.60
CA MET A 1 -30.69 56.60 27.90
C MET A 1 -31.66 55.67 28.60
N GLN A 2 -31.17 54.58 29.19
CA GLN A 2 -31.90 53.54 29.93
C GLN A 2 -32.48 52.37 29.13
N LEU A 3 -31.60 51.41 28.78
CA LEU A 3 -31.99 50.03 28.45
C LEU A 3 -30.93 49.01 28.93
N GLN A 4 -30.24 49.30 30.04
CA GLN A 4 -29.21 48.42 30.63
C GLN A 4 -29.47 48.02 32.09
N LEU A 5 -30.70 48.14 32.61
CA LEU A 5 -31.01 47.85 34.02
C LEU A 5 -31.82 46.56 34.27
N ILE A 6 -32.09 45.73 33.26
CA ILE A 6 -32.93 44.52 33.43
C ILE A 6 -32.11 43.21 33.44
N SER A 7 -30.81 43.23 33.15
CA SER A 7 -30.02 41.98 33.06
C SER A 7 -29.32 41.54 34.35
N PHE A 8 -29.42 42.28 35.46
CA PHE A 8 -28.65 42.00 36.69
C PHE A 8 -29.49 41.48 37.88
N VAL A 9 -30.82 41.40 37.76
CA VAL A 9 -31.70 40.97 38.87
C VAL A 9 -31.88 39.44 38.95
N LEU A 10 -31.46 38.67 37.94
CA LEU A 10 -31.62 37.20 37.92
C LEU A 10 -30.36 36.41 38.35
N ILE A 11 -29.25 37.07 38.69
CA ILE A 11 -27.98 36.40 39.01
C ILE A 11 -27.72 36.33 40.54
N ILE A 12 -28.53 37.01 41.38
CA ILE A 12 -28.35 37.04 42.84
C ILE A 12 -29.43 36.21 43.58
N LEU A 13 -29.85 35.08 43.01
CA LEU A 13 -30.86 34.20 43.64
C LEU A 13 -30.49 32.71 43.69
N HIS A 14 -29.22 32.37 43.43
CA HIS A 14 -28.77 30.96 43.53
C HIS A 14 -27.43 30.75 44.24
N CYS A 15 -26.89 31.77 44.90
CA CYS A 15 -25.68 31.63 45.69
C CYS A 15 -25.90 32.20 47.10
N MET A 16 -25.63 31.35 48.08
CA MET A 16 -25.51 31.64 49.52
C MET A 16 -26.80 31.54 50.33
N ASP A 17 -27.03 30.37 50.93
CA ASP A 17 -26.90 30.18 52.38
C ASP A 17 -27.57 28.86 52.80
N TYR A 18 -27.22 28.17 53.88
CA TYR A 18 -26.02 28.00 54.68
C TYR A 18 -26.49 26.95 55.72
N THR A 19 -25.63 25.99 56.08
CA THR A 19 -25.63 25.23 57.36
C THR A 19 -26.76 24.28 57.75
N GLY A 20 -26.36 23.03 58.03
CA GLY A 20 -27.02 22.11 58.96
C GLY A 20 -26.10 20.92 59.30
N CYS A 21 -25.46 20.94 60.47
CA CYS A 21 -24.60 19.88 61.00
C CYS A 21 -25.31 19.04 62.09
N GLN A 22 -24.83 17.80 62.26
CA GLN A 22 -24.91 16.87 63.41
C GLN A 22 -26.05 15.80 63.44
N PRO A 23 -25.97 14.74 64.29
CA PRO A 23 -25.18 13.52 64.08
C PRO A 23 -25.97 12.22 64.39
N ASN A 24 -25.35 11.05 64.15
CA ASN A 24 -25.50 9.75 64.86
C ASN A 24 -25.77 8.48 64.02
N SER A 25 -24.85 7.54 64.27
CA SER A 25 -25.01 6.09 64.44
C SER A 25 -25.05 5.17 63.21
N SER A 26 -23.87 4.60 62.96
CA SER A 26 -23.62 3.14 62.89
C SER A 26 -24.48 2.28 61.96
N SER A 27 -23.90 1.89 60.81
CA SER A 27 -23.60 0.48 60.56
C SER A 27 -22.59 0.33 59.43
N ARG A 28 -21.49 -0.37 59.71
CA ARG A 28 -20.47 -0.78 58.75
C ARG A 28 -21.09 -1.79 57.78
N HIS A 29 -21.28 -1.39 56.53
CA HIS A 29 -21.14 -2.33 55.42
C HIS A 29 -20.12 -1.78 54.43
N ARG A 30 -18.92 -2.37 54.49
CA ARG A 30 -17.85 -2.22 53.53
C ARG A 30 -18.29 -2.88 52.22
N GLN A 31 -19.17 -2.23 51.48
CA GLN A 31 -19.28 -2.51 50.06
C GLN A 31 -17.98 -2.00 49.44
N HIS A 32 -17.08 -2.93 49.15
CA HIS A 32 -16.10 -2.75 48.10
C HIS A 32 -16.88 -2.45 46.82
N LYS A 33 -17.23 -1.17 46.61
CA LYS A 33 -17.57 -0.66 45.29
C LYS A 33 -16.33 -0.91 44.47
N LEU A 34 -16.37 -2.00 43.70
CA LEU A 34 -15.43 -2.27 42.64
C LEU A 34 -15.51 -1.05 41.72
N MET A 35 -14.63 -0.08 41.95
CA MET A 35 -14.42 1.03 41.05
C MET A 35 -13.89 0.38 39.78
N THR A 36 -14.80 0.13 38.85
CA THR A 36 -14.55 -0.22 37.46
C THR A 36 -13.79 0.93 36.81
N GLY A 37 -12.48 0.97 37.04
CA GLY A 37 -11.51 1.72 36.27
C GLY A 37 -10.84 0.78 35.26
N ALA A 38 -11.64 0.09 34.44
CA ALA A 38 -11.09 -0.60 33.29
C ALA A 38 -10.89 0.47 32.22
N SER A 39 -9.66 0.93 32.02
CA SER A 39 -9.33 1.73 30.84
C SER A 39 -9.74 0.94 29.59
N SER A 40 -10.41 1.60 28.66
CA SER A 40 -10.84 1.01 27.38
C SER A 40 -9.69 0.41 26.55
N ALA A 41 -8.44 0.65 26.93
CA ALA A 41 -7.24 0.06 26.34
C ALA A 41 -7.06 -1.44 26.68
N CYS A 42 -7.50 -1.90 27.86
CA CYS A 42 -7.35 -3.30 28.30
C CYS A 42 -8.44 -4.23 27.75
N GLN A 43 -9.44 -3.70 27.05
CA GLN A 43 -10.51 -4.49 26.42
C GLN A 43 -10.12 -5.03 25.03
N GLN A 44 -8.85 -4.88 24.62
CA GLN A 44 -8.38 -5.25 23.29
C GLN A 44 -8.18 -6.76 23.15
N SER A 45 -8.79 -7.34 22.10
CA SER A 45 -8.65 -8.75 21.76
C SER A 45 -7.17 -9.11 21.53
N GLY A 46 -6.69 -10.15 22.21
CA GLY A 46 -5.33 -10.65 22.02
C GLY A 46 -4.28 -10.05 22.95
N CYS A 47 -4.62 -9.12 23.85
CA CYS A 47 -3.72 -8.63 24.89
C CYS A 47 -3.67 -9.59 26.10
N LEU A 48 -2.48 -9.80 26.69
CA LEU A 48 -2.27 -10.59 27.91
C LEU A 48 -2.11 -9.70 29.14
N THR A 49 -1.25 -8.68 29.06
CA THR A 49 -1.02 -7.70 30.13
C THR A 49 -1.07 -6.30 29.55
N CYS A 50 -1.60 -5.34 30.31
CA CYS A 50 -1.81 -3.97 29.85
C CYS A 50 -1.61 -2.95 30.98
N SER A 51 -1.45 -1.68 30.61
CA SER A 51 -1.54 -0.54 31.52
C SER A 51 -2.28 0.63 30.87
N ASP A 52 -2.85 1.51 31.71
CA ASP A 52 -3.64 2.65 31.23
C ASP A 52 -2.82 3.61 30.34
N TYR A 53 -1.52 3.72 30.61
CA TYR A 53 -0.63 4.62 29.90
C TYR A 53 -0.01 3.99 28.65
N ASN A 54 0.42 2.74 28.70
CA ASN A 54 1.14 2.15 27.57
C ASN A 54 0.25 1.28 26.68
N GLY A 55 -1.02 1.08 27.03
CA GLY A 55 -1.89 0.14 26.34
C GLY A 55 -1.45 -1.30 26.64
N CYS A 56 -1.50 -2.16 25.62
CA CYS A 56 -1.05 -3.53 25.77
C CYS A 56 0.48 -3.63 25.95
N LEU A 57 0.93 -4.44 26.90
CA LEU A 57 2.35 -4.68 27.21
C LEU A 57 2.84 -6.01 26.62
N SER A 58 1.96 -7.01 26.49
CA SER A 58 2.26 -8.31 25.90
C SER A 58 1.06 -8.91 25.17
N CYS A 59 1.30 -9.56 24.03
CA CYS A 59 0.27 -10.17 23.20
C CYS A 59 0.19 -11.68 23.42
N ARG A 60 -0.99 -12.26 23.21
CA ARG A 60 -1.21 -13.70 23.10
C ARG A 60 -0.39 -14.28 21.94
N PRO A 61 -0.04 -15.58 21.98
CA PRO A 61 0.59 -16.25 20.85
C PRO A 61 -0.21 -16.01 19.55
N ARG A 62 0.50 -15.89 18.42
CA ARG A 62 -0.01 -15.59 17.06
C ARG A 62 -0.38 -14.14 16.78
N PHE A 63 -0.49 -13.28 17.78
CA PHE A 63 -0.70 -11.84 17.57
C PHE A 63 0.62 -11.11 17.42
N PHE A 64 0.61 -10.04 16.63
CA PHE A 64 1.70 -9.10 16.50
C PHE A 64 1.46 -7.88 17.37
N MET A 65 2.49 -7.49 18.11
CA MET A 65 2.54 -6.22 18.82
C MET A 65 2.79 -5.08 17.83
N HIS A 66 1.93 -4.08 17.81
CA HIS A 66 2.10 -2.83 17.06
C HIS A 66 2.07 -1.63 18.03
N LEU A 67 2.86 -0.60 17.73
CA LEU A 67 2.86 0.67 18.46
C LEU A 67 2.06 1.69 17.66
N GLU A 68 0.85 1.97 18.11
CA GLU A 68 -0.05 2.93 17.49
C GLU A 68 0.22 4.33 18.07
N ARG A 69 0.33 5.33 17.19
CA ARG A 69 0.60 6.72 17.59
C ARG A 69 -0.70 7.51 17.67
N ILE A 70 -1.03 8.01 18.86
CA ILE A 70 -2.19 8.87 19.10
C ILE A 70 -1.67 10.23 19.60
N GLY A 71 -1.60 11.20 18.68
CA GLY A 71 -0.96 12.49 18.95
C GLY A 71 0.53 12.32 19.28
N MET A 72 0.92 12.69 20.49
CA MET A 72 2.29 12.51 21.00
C MET A 72 2.50 11.18 21.73
N LYS A 73 1.43 10.42 21.99
CA LYS A 73 1.48 9.16 22.74
C LYS A 73 1.70 7.98 21.79
N GLN A 74 2.45 6.97 22.24
CA GLN A 74 2.50 5.66 21.59
C GLN A 74 1.89 4.62 22.53
N ILE A 75 0.95 3.83 22.04
CA ILE A 75 0.33 2.75 22.79
C ILE A 75 0.55 1.41 22.09
N GLY A 76 0.73 0.37 22.89
CA GLY A 76 0.80 -1.00 22.41
C GLY A 76 -0.58 -1.55 22.11
N VAL A 77 -0.71 -2.19 20.95
CA VAL A 77 -1.93 -2.88 20.51
C VAL A 77 -1.55 -4.22 19.90
N CYS A 78 -2.41 -5.23 20.04
CA CYS A 78 -2.19 -6.56 19.49
C CYS A 78 -3.08 -6.78 18.26
N MET A 79 -2.47 -7.19 17.14
CA MET A 79 -3.16 -7.38 15.86
C MET A 79 -2.90 -8.78 15.30
N THR A 80 -3.86 -9.33 14.56
CA THR A 80 -3.68 -10.62 13.85
C THR A 80 -2.81 -10.48 12.60
N SER A 81 -2.76 -9.27 12.02
CA SER A 81 -1.97 -8.90 10.85
C SER A 81 -1.44 -7.48 11.02
N CYS A 82 -0.24 -7.20 10.50
CA CYS A 82 0.33 -5.87 10.58
C CYS A 82 -0.39 -4.87 9.65
N PRO A 83 -0.46 -3.59 10.04
CA PRO A 83 -1.08 -2.56 9.22
C PRO A 83 -0.23 -2.23 7.97
N PRO A 84 -0.80 -1.54 6.96
CA PRO A 84 -0.06 -1.10 5.78
C PRO A 84 1.24 -0.36 6.13
N GLY A 85 2.32 -0.63 5.37
CA GLY A 85 3.65 -0.08 5.65
C GLY A 85 4.42 -0.80 6.77
N PHE A 86 3.89 -1.88 7.34
CA PHE A 86 4.58 -2.73 8.31
C PHE A 86 4.57 -4.19 7.86
N HIS A 87 5.62 -4.92 8.20
CA HIS A 87 5.69 -6.36 8.04
C HIS A 87 5.73 -7.05 9.40
N GLY A 88 5.19 -8.27 9.46
CA GLY A 88 5.27 -9.10 10.66
C GLY A 88 6.68 -9.66 10.84
N ASN A 89 7.25 -9.46 12.02
CA ASN A 89 8.50 -10.09 12.45
C ASN A 89 8.20 -11.05 13.61
N ARG A 90 8.35 -12.35 13.38
CA ARG A 90 8.11 -13.38 14.39
C ARG A 90 9.43 -13.76 15.05
N SER A 91 9.51 -13.62 16.37
CA SER A 91 10.60 -14.16 17.17
C SER A 91 10.06 -15.11 18.25
N PRO A 92 10.91 -15.97 18.84
CA PRO A 92 10.52 -16.82 19.96
C PRO A 92 10.00 -16.04 21.17
N GLU A 93 10.50 -14.81 21.37
CA GLU A 93 10.14 -13.96 22.50
C GLU A 93 8.86 -13.16 22.24
N ARG A 94 8.72 -12.57 21.05
CA ARG A 94 7.59 -11.71 20.70
C ARG A 94 7.46 -11.52 19.20
N SER A 95 6.23 -11.66 18.70
CA SER A 95 5.90 -11.24 17.32
C SER A 95 5.55 -9.75 17.30
N THR A 96 6.18 -8.98 16.41
CA THR A 96 6.04 -7.51 16.34
C THR A 96 5.79 -7.05 14.91
N CYS A 97 5.11 -5.92 14.74
CA CYS A 97 5.00 -5.24 13.46
C CYS A 97 6.18 -4.28 13.29
N THR A 98 7.04 -4.56 12.33
CA THR A 98 8.22 -3.75 12.01
C THR A 98 7.93 -2.89 10.79
N LYS A 99 8.24 -1.60 10.88
CA LYS A 99 8.01 -0.65 9.79
C LYS A 99 8.88 -1.03 8.58
N CYS A 100 8.29 -0.99 7.39
CA CYS A 100 9.03 -1.07 6.14
C CYS A 100 10.00 0.11 5.99
N ARG A 101 10.95 -0.01 5.06
CA ARG A 101 11.78 1.13 4.65
C ARG A 101 10.93 2.25 4.04
N SER A 102 11.45 3.47 4.07
CA SER A 102 10.77 4.69 3.61
C SER A 102 10.37 4.64 2.14
N GLU A 103 11.13 3.93 1.31
CA GLU A 103 10.93 3.84 -0.14
C GLU A 103 9.82 2.84 -0.49
N CYS A 104 9.30 2.11 0.49
CA CYS A 104 8.37 1.00 0.28
C CYS A 104 6.97 1.33 0.80
N ASP A 105 5.97 1.04 -0.03
CA ASP A 105 4.54 1.03 0.34
C ASP A 105 4.24 -0.23 1.17
N SER A 106 4.76 -1.38 0.71
CA SER A 106 4.65 -2.67 1.40
C SER A 106 5.93 -3.49 1.27
N CYS A 107 6.19 -4.34 2.25
CA CYS A 107 7.37 -5.17 2.29
C CYS A 107 7.11 -6.54 2.93
N PHE A 108 7.85 -7.54 2.47
CA PHE A 108 7.86 -8.89 3.06
C PHE A 108 8.82 -8.94 4.26
N THR A 109 9.97 -8.29 4.13
CA THR A 109 10.92 -8.03 5.22
C THR A 109 11.38 -6.58 5.14
N LYS A 110 12.07 -6.10 6.18
CA LYS A 110 12.67 -4.76 6.20
C LYS A 110 13.54 -4.46 4.95
N ASN A 111 14.13 -5.47 4.31
CA ASN A 111 14.99 -5.30 3.15
C ASN A 111 14.39 -5.79 1.83
N PHE A 112 13.18 -6.35 1.85
CA PHE A 112 12.53 -6.90 0.66
C PHE A 112 11.14 -6.30 0.52
N CYS A 113 11.02 -5.37 -0.41
CA CYS A 113 9.81 -4.63 -0.71
C CYS A 113 9.00 -5.35 -1.78
N THR A 114 7.68 -5.31 -1.63
CA THR A 114 6.73 -5.89 -2.57
C THR A 114 6.02 -4.82 -3.39
N ARG A 115 6.06 -3.57 -2.94
CA ARG A 115 5.52 -2.41 -3.64
C ARG A 115 6.27 -1.16 -3.22
N CYS A 116 6.64 -0.34 -4.20
CA CYS A 116 7.36 0.90 -3.98
C CYS A 116 6.43 2.10 -3.89
N ARG A 117 6.84 3.11 -3.13
CA ARG A 117 6.15 4.40 -3.10
C ARG A 117 6.24 5.07 -4.46
N VAL A 118 5.35 6.04 -4.70
CA VAL A 118 5.43 6.90 -5.89
C VAL A 118 6.80 7.58 -5.94
N GLY A 119 7.41 7.61 -7.13
CA GLY A 119 8.78 8.10 -7.35
C GLY A 119 9.88 7.05 -7.17
N PHE A 120 9.54 5.83 -6.74
CA PHE A 120 10.47 4.70 -6.64
C PHE A 120 9.97 3.52 -7.47
N TYR A 121 10.92 2.77 -8.03
CA TYR A 121 10.69 1.64 -8.90
C TYR A 121 11.28 0.38 -8.29
N LEU A 122 10.51 -0.71 -8.33
CA LEU A 122 10.89 -2.00 -7.77
C LEU A 122 11.87 -2.72 -8.70
N HIS A 123 12.99 -3.17 -8.13
CA HIS A 123 13.99 -4.00 -8.80
C HIS A 123 14.56 -5.00 -7.79
N LEU A 124 14.38 -6.31 -8.05
CA LEU A 124 14.88 -7.40 -7.20
C LEU A 124 14.53 -7.23 -5.70
N GLY A 125 13.30 -6.80 -5.41
CA GLY A 125 12.84 -6.58 -4.04
C GLY A 125 13.33 -5.29 -3.38
N LYS A 126 13.98 -4.38 -4.12
CA LYS A 126 14.41 -3.07 -3.63
C LYS A 126 13.73 -1.95 -4.40
N CYS A 127 13.40 -0.88 -3.69
CA CYS A 127 12.83 0.33 -4.28
C CYS A 127 13.94 1.36 -4.47
N GLN A 128 14.04 1.92 -5.68
CA GLN A 128 15.08 2.87 -6.07
C GLN A 128 14.51 3.95 -6.99
N GLU A 129 15.10 5.15 -6.97
CA GLU A 129 14.66 6.27 -7.80
C GLU A 129 15.04 6.06 -9.28
N SER A 130 16.24 5.53 -9.53
CA SER A 130 16.76 5.24 -10.87
C SER A 130 16.92 3.74 -11.11
N CYS A 131 16.54 3.28 -12.29
CA CYS A 131 16.78 1.89 -12.71
C CYS A 131 18.26 1.64 -13.03
N PRO A 132 18.73 0.38 -12.89
CA PRO A 132 20.10 0.04 -13.24
C PRO A 132 20.30 0.11 -14.76
N ASP A 133 21.56 0.07 -15.19
CA ASP A 133 21.91 0.12 -16.61
C ASP A 133 21.17 -0.96 -17.43
N GLY A 134 20.64 -0.55 -18.58
CA GLY A 134 19.85 -1.42 -19.47
C GLY A 134 18.38 -1.58 -19.11
N MET A 135 17.90 -0.95 -18.03
CA MET A 135 16.49 -0.94 -17.64
C MET A 135 15.90 0.46 -17.67
N VAL A 136 14.58 0.52 -17.84
CA VAL A 136 13.79 1.76 -17.88
C VAL A 136 12.67 1.72 -16.84
N HIS A 137 12.17 2.91 -16.51
CA HIS A 137 11.03 3.08 -15.61
C HIS A 137 9.73 2.60 -16.29
N SER A 138 8.96 1.76 -15.62
CA SER A 138 7.58 1.47 -15.96
C SER A 138 6.65 2.11 -14.94
N ASP A 139 6.01 3.22 -15.28
CA ASP A 139 5.05 3.90 -14.39
C ASP A 139 3.81 3.03 -14.11
N ALA A 140 3.38 2.25 -15.10
CA ALA A 140 2.22 1.37 -14.97
C ALA A 140 2.45 0.28 -13.91
N GLN A 141 3.65 -0.30 -13.87
CA GLN A 141 4.00 -1.38 -12.95
C GLN A 141 4.72 -0.87 -11.69
N ARG A 142 5.23 0.37 -11.70
CA ARG A 142 6.18 0.92 -10.70
C ARG A 142 7.37 -0.01 -10.47
N GLU A 143 7.91 -0.48 -11.58
CA GLU A 143 8.99 -1.47 -11.65
C GLU A 143 10.06 -0.99 -12.63
N CYS A 144 11.28 -1.47 -12.41
CA CYS A 144 12.32 -1.39 -13.42
C CYS A 144 12.15 -2.55 -14.39
N VAL A 145 11.87 -2.22 -15.64
CA VAL A 145 11.67 -3.20 -16.70
C VAL A 145 12.81 -3.11 -17.72
N PRO A 146 13.12 -4.21 -18.43
CA PRO A 146 14.03 -4.13 -19.57
C PRO A 146 13.54 -3.08 -20.57
N GLY A 147 14.47 -2.28 -21.11
CA GLY A 147 14.15 -1.36 -22.20
C GLY A 147 13.73 -2.12 -23.47
N CYS A 148 12.83 -1.52 -24.25
CA CYS A 148 12.52 -2.03 -25.58
C CYS A 148 13.69 -1.80 -26.54
N PRO A 149 13.81 -2.62 -27.62
CA PRO A 149 14.73 -2.34 -28.71
C PRO A 149 14.56 -0.91 -29.25
N ALA A 150 15.64 -0.32 -29.79
CA ALA A 150 15.65 1.08 -30.21
C ALA A 150 14.61 1.39 -31.32
N GLU A 151 14.25 0.39 -32.11
CA GLU A 151 13.32 0.43 -33.23
C GLU A 151 11.85 0.27 -32.77
N CYS A 152 11.65 -0.08 -31.50
CA CYS A 152 10.36 -0.42 -30.93
C CYS A 152 9.77 0.74 -30.11
N GLU A 153 8.48 1.03 -30.30
CA GLU A 153 7.75 2.01 -29.47
C GLU A 153 7.25 1.36 -28.18
N SER A 154 6.72 0.15 -28.27
CA SER A 154 6.28 -0.64 -27.12
C SER A 154 6.54 -2.12 -27.35
N CYS A 155 7.08 -2.81 -26.36
CA CYS A 155 7.49 -4.21 -26.45
C CYS A 155 6.77 -5.08 -25.42
N VAL A 156 6.61 -6.37 -25.74
CA VAL A 156 6.13 -7.39 -24.80
C VAL A 156 7.25 -7.77 -23.83
N ASN A 157 8.47 -7.87 -24.35
CA ASN A 157 9.69 -8.15 -23.60
C ASN A 157 10.87 -7.47 -24.33
N SER A 158 12.10 -7.60 -23.81
CA SER A 158 13.30 -6.97 -24.40
C SER A 158 13.62 -7.40 -25.85
N GLU A 159 12.99 -8.45 -26.37
CA GLU A 159 13.27 -8.99 -27.71
C GLU A 159 12.08 -8.86 -28.67
N THR A 160 10.86 -8.90 -28.14
CA THR A 160 9.61 -8.95 -28.90
C THR A 160 8.92 -7.60 -28.84
N CYS A 161 8.96 -6.89 -29.94
CA CYS A 161 8.25 -5.65 -30.14
C CYS A 161 6.75 -5.90 -30.37
N ALA A 162 5.93 -5.17 -29.63
CA ALA A 162 4.47 -5.15 -29.81
C ALA A 162 4.06 -4.12 -30.85
N ARG A 163 4.78 -2.98 -30.95
CA ARG A 163 4.51 -1.91 -31.90
C ARG A 163 5.79 -1.18 -32.29
N CYS A 164 6.07 -1.17 -33.58
CA CYS A 164 7.24 -0.50 -34.14
C CYS A 164 7.11 1.03 -34.09
N ARG A 165 8.24 1.72 -34.06
CA ARG A 165 8.25 3.18 -34.24
C ARG A 165 7.71 3.54 -35.63
N PRO A 166 7.15 4.77 -35.80
CA PRO A 166 6.64 5.21 -37.09
C PRO A 166 7.68 5.08 -38.22
N GLY A 167 7.25 4.53 -39.36
CA GLY A 167 8.09 4.33 -40.55
C GLY A 167 8.92 3.04 -40.55
N LEU A 168 8.68 2.10 -39.63
CA LEU A 168 9.29 0.78 -39.63
C LEU A 168 8.23 -0.31 -39.82
N TYR A 169 8.63 -1.41 -40.45
CA TYR A 169 7.77 -2.56 -40.72
C TYR A 169 8.01 -3.67 -39.72
N GLN A 170 6.93 -4.24 -39.18
CA GLN A 170 7.00 -5.33 -38.21
C GLN A 170 7.11 -6.68 -38.92
N LEU A 171 8.00 -7.54 -38.43
CA LEU A 171 8.11 -8.94 -38.83
C LEU A 171 8.54 -9.80 -37.64
N SER A 172 7.71 -10.79 -37.28
CA SER A 172 8.01 -11.74 -36.20
C SER A 172 8.45 -11.07 -34.88
N GLY A 173 7.77 -9.97 -34.52
CA GLY A 173 8.08 -9.22 -33.30
C GLY A 173 9.35 -8.37 -33.38
N ARG A 174 9.94 -8.17 -34.55
CA ARG A 174 11.06 -7.24 -34.77
C ARG A 174 10.65 -6.14 -35.74
N CYS A 175 11.33 -5.01 -35.68
CA CYS A 175 11.04 -3.84 -36.50
C CYS A 175 12.19 -3.59 -37.45
N TYR A 176 11.87 -3.37 -38.72
CA TYR A 176 12.84 -3.21 -39.78
C TYR A 176 12.60 -1.91 -40.53
N HIS A 177 13.67 -1.20 -40.88
CA HIS A 177 13.60 -0.08 -41.82
C HIS A 177 13.35 -0.54 -43.26
N VAL A 178 13.89 -1.70 -43.61
CA VAL A 178 13.71 -2.36 -44.91
C VAL A 178 13.42 -3.83 -44.64
N CYS A 179 12.35 -4.37 -45.24
CA CYS A 179 12.00 -5.78 -45.06
C CYS A 179 13.13 -6.70 -45.56
N PRO A 180 13.39 -7.83 -44.87
CA PRO A 180 14.35 -8.83 -45.33
C PRO A 180 14.02 -9.40 -46.70
N ASP A 181 14.99 -10.09 -47.31
CA ASP A 181 14.78 -10.85 -48.55
C ASP A 181 13.59 -11.82 -48.39
N ASP A 182 12.80 -11.99 -49.47
CA ASP A 182 11.53 -12.74 -49.53
C ASP A 182 10.31 -12.04 -48.88
N TYR A 183 10.45 -10.80 -48.41
CA TYR A 183 9.32 -10.02 -47.87
C TYR A 183 9.18 -8.65 -48.55
N GLU A 184 7.94 -8.21 -48.70
CA GLU A 184 7.57 -6.88 -49.18
C GLU A 184 6.91 -6.05 -48.09
N PRO A 185 7.13 -4.72 -48.08
CA PRO A 185 6.45 -3.81 -47.16
C PRO A 185 4.96 -3.71 -47.50
N ASN A 186 4.11 -3.90 -46.49
CA ASN A 186 2.69 -3.57 -46.56
C ASN A 186 2.45 -2.26 -45.80
N ASP A 187 2.26 -1.16 -46.52
CA ASP A 187 2.05 0.17 -45.95
C ASP A 187 0.73 0.32 -45.18
N GLU A 188 -0.29 -0.50 -45.49
CA GLU A 188 -1.58 -0.45 -44.79
C GLU A 188 -1.50 -1.08 -43.40
N LEU A 189 -0.72 -2.16 -43.28
CA LEU A 189 -0.53 -2.89 -42.02
C LEU A 189 0.75 -2.48 -41.28
N MET A 190 1.67 -1.79 -41.95
CA MET A 190 3.04 -1.53 -41.48
C MET A 190 3.77 -2.83 -41.08
N GLU A 191 3.59 -3.87 -41.90
CA GLU A 191 4.15 -5.21 -41.70
C GLU A 191 4.95 -5.65 -42.92
N CYS A 192 5.92 -6.54 -42.72
CA CYS A 192 6.57 -7.24 -43.82
C CYS A 192 5.75 -8.49 -44.18
N THR A 193 5.21 -8.55 -45.38
CA THR A 193 4.44 -9.70 -45.88
C THR A 193 5.27 -10.55 -46.84
N PRO A 194 5.15 -11.88 -46.83
CA PRO A 194 5.92 -12.74 -47.74
C PRO A 194 5.64 -12.40 -49.21
N GLN A 195 6.70 -12.40 -50.02
CA GLN A 195 6.58 -12.34 -51.47
C GLN A 195 5.91 -13.61 -51.98
N VAL A 196 4.71 -13.48 -52.55
CA VAL A 196 4.04 -14.58 -53.24
C VAL A 196 4.38 -14.54 -54.72
N HIS A 197 5.34 -15.37 -55.12
CA HIS A 197 5.46 -15.73 -56.54
C HIS A 197 4.37 -16.75 -56.86
N CYS A 198 3.22 -16.26 -57.29
CA CYS A 198 2.22 -17.11 -57.92
C CYS A 198 2.72 -17.51 -59.30
N GLU A 199 3.40 -18.65 -59.41
CA GLU A 199 3.53 -19.32 -60.70
C GLU A 199 2.16 -19.87 -61.10
N VAL A 200 1.62 -19.35 -62.20
CA VAL A 200 0.43 -19.93 -62.83
C VAL A 200 0.83 -21.31 -63.32
N GLY A 201 0.40 -22.35 -62.61
CA GLY A 201 0.61 -23.74 -63.04
C GLY A 201 0.05 -23.95 -64.45
N GLU A 202 0.70 -24.78 -65.25
CA GLU A 202 0.19 -25.18 -66.57
C GLU A 202 -1.22 -25.74 -66.40
N TRP A 203 -2.18 -25.13 -67.07
CA TRP A 203 -3.57 -25.58 -67.09
C TRP A 203 -3.58 -27.00 -67.66
N SER A 204 -3.93 -28.01 -66.85
CA SER A 204 -4.15 -29.35 -67.40
C SER A 204 -5.37 -29.31 -68.30
N GLU A 205 -5.23 -29.78 -69.55
CA GLU A 205 -6.35 -29.96 -70.47
C GLU A 205 -7.44 -30.77 -69.77
N TRP A 206 -8.64 -30.19 -69.71
CA TRP A 206 -9.83 -30.90 -69.28
C TRP A 206 -9.97 -32.14 -70.16
N SER A 207 -9.72 -33.32 -69.58
CA SER A 207 -9.91 -34.58 -70.28
C SER A 207 -11.41 -34.80 -70.52
N PRO A 208 -11.80 -35.32 -71.70
CA PRO A 208 -13.18 -35.37 -72.17
C PRO A 208 -14.11 -36.30 -71.38
#